data_AF-A0A2G5WH82-F1
#
_entry.id   AF-A0A2G5WH82-F1
#
_cell.length_a   1.000
_cell.length_b   1.000
_cell.length_c   1.000
_cell.angle_alpha   90.00
_cell.angle_beta   90.00
_cell.angle_gamma   90.00
#
_symmetry.space_group_name_H-M   'P 1'
#
loop_
_entity.id
_entity.type
_entity.pdbx_description
1 polymer ?
#
loop_
_entity_poly.entity_id
_entity_poly.type
_entity_poly.pdbx_seq_one_letter_code
_entity_poly.pdbx_strand_id
1 'polypeptide(L)'
;MHFDTIAAISTPMGEGAIAIVRISGEYAWEIADRIFQSPAAKPLCEQPSHTIHYGHLHDPATAEVVEEVMVSIMKGPKTFTREDIVEINCHGGITSVNRVLELVLTEGARLAEPGEFTKRAFLNGRIDLSQAEAVMDLIRAKTDKAMSVALNQMEGKLSHLIGDLRTALLETLAQVEVNIDYPEYDDVEEVTIPLMVEKGEWVRDEIDQLLRTSSQGKILREGLSTVIVGRPNVGKSSLLNSLVQENKAIVTDIAGTTRDIIEEYVNVRGVPLRLVDTAGIRETEDIVERIGVERSRQVLKEADLILLMVNSSEPLTDEDERLFEAVAGMDMLVIVNKTDLPAKIDLEHVYEMAGKDRVITTSILQEQGIAELEEAIASLFFEGSLESGDLSYVSNARHIALLKQARHTIEDAVQAAKAGVPIDMIQIDVTRTWEILGEIIGDTVQDSLLNELFSKFCLGK
;
A
#
# COMPACT_ATOMS: atom_id res chain seq x y z
N MET A 1 29.05 2.26 -4.76
CA MET A 1 28.79 3.71 -4.83
C MET A 1 29.25 4.30 -3.51
N HIS A 2 30.04 5.39 -3.52
CA HIS A 2 30.21 6.18 -2.30
C HIS A 2 29.03 7.15 -2.23
N PHE A 3 28.16 6.94 -1.24
CA PHE A 3 27.06 7.86 -0.97
C PHE A 3 27.54 8.96 -0.03
N ASP A 4 26.99 10.16 -0.17
CA ASP A 4 27.13 11.22 0.82
C ASP A 4 26.37 10.88 2.11
N THR A 5 26.58 11.65 3.17
CA THR A 5 25.82 11.47 4.42
C THR A 5 24.56 12.33 4.40
N ILE A 6 23.41 11.70 4.66
CA ILE A 6 22.10 12.36 4.63
C ILE A 6 21.47 12.48 6.01
N ALA A 7 20.65 13.51 6.19
CA ALA A 7 19.84 13.68 7.38
C ALA A 7 18.41 14.12 7.06
N ALA A 8 17.45 13.70 7.89
CA ALA A 8 16.07 14.18 7.85
C ALA A 8 15.32 13.90 9.16
N ILE A 9 14.19 14.59 9.34
CA ILE A 9 13.22 14.31 10.41
C ILE A 9 12.49 13.02 10.07
N SER A 10 12.53 12.02 10.96
CA SER A 10 11.95 10.68 10.76
C SER A 10 10.61 10.47 11.47
N THR A 11 10.14 11.46 12.23
CA THR A 11 8.83 11.49 12.89
C THR A 11 7.86 12.39 12.15
N PRO A 12 6.52 12.18 12.27
CA PRO A 12 5.54 13.10 11.71
C PRO A 12 5.76 14.54 12.17
N MET A 13 5.52 15.50 11.29
CA MET A 13 5.55 16.93 11.63
C MET A 13 4.35 17.26 12.52
N GLY A 14 4.59 17.96 13.62
CA GLY A 14 3.55 18.35 14.57
C GLY A 14 4.11 18.57 15.96
N GLU A 15 3.21 18.69 16.94
CA GLU A 15 3.57 18.72 18.35
C GLU A 15 3.59 17.29 18.91
N GLY A 16 4.72 16.90 19.49
CA GLY A 16 4.88 15.62 20.16
C GLY A 16 5.85 15.73 21.34
N ALA A 17 5.88 14.70 22.18
CA ALA A 17 6.86 14.64 23.26
C ALA A 17 8.29 14.48 22.71
N ILE A 18 8.44 13.67 21.65
CA ILE A 18 9.73 13.29 21.06
C ILE A 18 9.63 13.42 19.54
N ALA A 19 10.73 13.87 18.94
CA ALA A 19 10.98 13.79 17.51
C ALA A 19 12.36 13.19 17.23
N ILE A 20 12.53 12.64 16.03
CA ILE A 20 13.76 11.95 15.64
C ILE A 20 14.36 12.66 14.44
N VAL A 21 15.61 13.11 14.56
CA VAL A 21 16.46 13.47 13.42
C VAL A 21 17.40 12.31 13.16
N ARG A 22 17.28 11.69 11.98
CA ARG A 22 18.08 10.54 11.56
C ARG A 22 19.17 10.98 10.61
N ILE A 23 20.35 10.42 10.77
CA ILE A 23 21.53 10.60 9.91
C ILE A 23 21.96 9.24 9.38
N SER A 24 22.27 9.11 8.09
CA SER A 24 22.79 7.87 7.47
C SER A 24 23.93 8.18 6.51
N GLY A 25 25.02 7.42 6.60
CA GLY A 25 26.16 7.51 5.68
C GLY A 25 27.50 7.38 6.39
N GLU A 26 28.58 7.39 5.61
CA GLU A 26 29.96 7.19 6.09
C GLU A 26 30.38 8.15 7.21
N TYR A 27 29.87 9.39 7.19
CA TYR A 27 30.22 10.43 8.16
C TYR A 27 29.14 10.63 9.25
N ALA A 28 28.12 9.78 9.33
CA ALA A 28 27.02 9.95 10.28
C ALA A 28 27.51 10.04 11.73
N TRP A 29 28.52 9.24 12.07
CA TRP A 29 29.14 9.22 13.39
C TRP A 29 29.97 10.46 13.66
N GLU A 30 30.80 10.86 12.71
CA GLU A 30 31.68 12.02 12.86
C GLU A 30 30.88 13.31 13.04
N ILE A 31 29.77 13.44 12.29
CA ILE A 31 28.84 14.57 12.44
C ILE A 31 28.25 14.57 13.85
N ALA A 32 27.78 13.42 14.33
CA ALA A 32 27.19 13.33 15.66
C ALA A 32 28.21 13.60 16.78
N ASP A 33 29.44 13.09 16.68
CA ASP A 33 30.49 13.25 17.69
C ASP A 33 30.97 14.71 17.80
N ARG A 34 30.90 15.49 16.70
CA ARG A 34 31.21 16.94 16.72
C ARG A 34 30.21 17.77 17.51
N ILE A 35 28.94 17.40 17.46
CA ILE A 35 27.84 18.21 18.05
C ILE A 35 27.37 17.70 19.40
N PHE A 36 27.65 16.44 19.75
CA PHE A 36 27.13 15.83 20.97
C PHE A 36 28.14 15.86 22.10
N GLN A 37 27.68 16.29 23.27
CA GLN A 37 28.45 16.24 24.50
C GLN A 37 27.75 15.38 25.57
N SER A 38 28.39 14.27 25.95
CA SER A 38 27.91 13.45 27.06
C SER A 38 28.28 14.07 28.42
N PRO A 39 27.45 13.88 29.47
CA PRO A 39 27.76 14.37 30.83
C PRO A 39 29.07 13.79 31.40
N ALA A 40 29.45 12.59 30.96
CA ALA A 40 30.66 11.90 31.38
C ALA A 40 31.87 12.16 30.46
N ALA A 41 31.75 13.08 29.49
CA ALA A 41 32.78 13.41 28.49
C ALA A 41 33.32 12.20 27.71
N LYS A 42 32.50 11.16 27.55
CA LYS A 42 32.79 10.02 26.70
C LYS A 42 32.45 10.37 25.25
N PRO A 43 33.38 10.20 24.29
CA PRO A 43 33.08 10.42 22.89
C PRO A 43 32.20 9.29 22.36
N LEU A 44 31.34 9.62 21.40
CA LEU A 44 30.43 8.67 20.75
C LEU A 44 31.19 7.62 19.94
N CYS A 45 32.33 7.99 19.36
CA CYS A 45 33.15 7.08 18.55
C CYS A 45 33.68 5.85 19.32
N GLU A 46 33.87 5.97 20.63
CA GLU A 46 34.33 4.87 21.51
C GLU A 46 33.17 4.03 22.07
N GLN A 47 31.92 4.42 21.81
CA GLN A 47 30.77 3.70 22.33
C GLN A 47 30.44 2.46 21.50
N PRO A 48 29.87 1.41 22.13
CA PRO A 48 29.34 0.27 21.41
C PRO A 48 28.27 0.67 20.39
N SER A 49 28.05 -0.18 19.39
CA SER A 49 26.91 -0.04 18.49
C SER A 49 25.61 -0.50 19.17
N HIS A 50 24.47 0.02 18.71
CA HIS A 50 23.12 -0.27 19.18
C HIS A 50 22.90 0.10 20.65
N THR A 51 23.50 1.22 21.07
CA THR A 51 23.33 1.79 22.42
C THR A 51 22.77 3.20 22.36
N ILE A 52 22.21 3.65 23.48
CA ILE A 52 21.59 4.97 23.66
C ILE A 52 22.44 5.79 24.63
N HIS A 53 22.69 7.05 24.28
CA HIS A 53 23.53 7.97 25.03
C HIS A 53 22.79 9.26 25.32
N TYR A 54 22.69 9.62 26.59
CA TYR A 54 22.11 10.88 27.05
C TYR A 54 23.17 12.00 27.04
N GLY A 55 22.78 13.20 26.62
CA GLY A 55 23.65 14.37 26.63
C GLY A 55 23.00 15.60 25.99
N HIS A 56 23.84 16.56 25.62
CA HIS A 56 23.41 17.83 25.03
C HIS A 56 24.01 17.98 23.64
N LEU A 57 23.26 18.59 22.73
CA LEU A 57 23.80 19.10 21.48
C LEU A 57 24.34 20.51 21.69
N HIS A 58 25.51 20.77 21.15
CA HIS A 58 26.14 22.07 21.14
C HIS A 58 26.43 22.50 19.70
N ASP A 59 26.28 23.78 19.44
CA ASP A 59 26.74 24.39 18.19
C ASP A 59 28.26 24.61 18.27
N PRO A 60 29.08 23.98 17.42
CA PRO A 60 30.55 24.13 17.47
C PRO A 60 31.04 25.56 17.23
N ALA A 61 30.26 26.41 16.54
CA ALA A 61 30.64 27.79 16.25
C ALA A 61 30.41 28.73 17.45
N THR A 62 29.37 28.49 18.23
CA THR A 62 28.95 29.37 19.34
C THR A 62 29.16 28.78 20.73
N ALA A 63 29.38 27.46 20.82
CA ALA A 63 29.37 26.65 22.03
C ALA A 63 28.05 26.66 22.82
N GLU A 64 26.97 27.24 22.25
CA GLU A 64 25.67 27.28 22.90
C GLU A 64 25.02 25.89 22.93
N VAL A 65 24.31 25.59 24.03
CA VAL A 65 23.46 24.41 24.13
C VAL A 65 22.28 24.59 23.17
N VAL A 66 22.17 23.68 22.22
CA VAL A 66 21.09 23.63 21.24
C VAL A 66 19.89 22.90 21.81
N GLU A 67 20.11 21.72 22.40
CA GLU A 67 19.05 20.83 22.89
C GLU A 67 19.58 19.76 23.84
N GLU A 68 18.74 19.25 24.74
CA GLU A 68 18.98 18.06 25.54
C GLU A 68 18.39 16.83 24.83
N VAL A 69 19.20 15.79 24.57
CA VAL A 69 18.85 14.70 23.65
C VAL A 69 19.26 13.32 24.15
N MET A 70 18.65 12.30 23.54
CA MET A 70 19.18 10.93 23.54
C MET A 70 19.65 10.56 22.13
N VAL A 71 20.92 10.21 21.99
CA VAL A 71 21.52 9.78 20.72
C VAL A 71 21.62 8.26 20.70
N SER A 72 20.96 7.64 19.72
CA SER A 72 21.11 6.22 19.42
C SER A 72 22.11 6.05 18.29
N ILE A 73 23.05 5.13 18.47
CA ILE A 73 24.13 4.95 17.52
C ILE A 73 24.13 3.51 17.00
N MET A 74 24.19 3.34 15.68
CA MET A 74 24.16 2.03 15.04
C MET A 74 25.21 1.95 13.91
N LYS A 75 26.18 1.03 14.03
CA LYS A 75 27.19 0.74 12.99
C LYS A 75 26.60 -0.16 11.91
N GLY A 76 26.90 0.16 10.66
CA GLY A 76 26.67 -0.74 9.53
C GLY A 76 27.42 -2.07 9.72
N PRO A 77 26.96 -3.18 9.09
CA PRO A 77 25.80 -3.28 8.20
C PRO A 77 24.47 -3.55 8.95
N LYS A 78 24.46 -3.59 10.28
CA LYS A 78 23.28 -3.98 11.09
C LYS A 78 22.32 -2.80 11.31
N THR A 79 21.98 -2.09 10.24
CA THR A 79 21.25 -0.81 10.23
C THR A 79 20.24 -0.78 9.08
N PHE A 80 19.24 0.10 9.16
CA PHE A 80 18.18 0.20 8.13
C PHE A 80 18.74 0.38 6.73
N THR A 81 19.72 1.25 6.55
CA THR A 81 20.35 1.51 5.25
C THR A 81 21.54 0.59 4.95
N ARG A 82 21.96 -0.29 5.89
CA ARG A 82 23.28 -0.97 5.92
C ARG A 82 24.49 -0.04 6.02
N GLU A 83 24.29 1.27 6.10
CA GLU A 83 25.32 2.26 6.41
C GLU A 83 25.34 2.55 7.91
N ASP A 84 26.30 3.33 8.36
CA ASP A 84 26.26 3.87 9.70
C ASP A 84 25.06 4.81 9.89
N ILE A 85 24.31 4.65 10.99
CA ILE A 85 23.15 5.46 11.34
C ILE A 85 23.31 6.06 12.74
N VAL A 86 22.95 7.33 12.86
CA VAL A 86 22.73 8.01 14.13
C VAL A 86 21.30 8.53 14.17
N GLU A 87 20.59 8.29 15.28
CA GLU A 87 19.27 8.85 15.55
C GLU A 87 19.31 9.74 16.78
N ILE A 88 18.98 11.02 16.59
CA ILE A 88 18.91 12.02 17.64
C ILE A 88 17.45 12.16 18.05
N ASN A 89 17.14 11.72 19.27
CA ASN A 89 15.83 11.88 19.89
C ASN A 89 15.82 13.20 20.66
N CYS A 90 15.11 14.20 20.15
CA CYS A 90 14.95 15.52 20.73
C CYS A 90 13.49 15.78 21.13
N HIS A 91 13.24 16.91 21.80
CA HIS A 91 11.89 17.36 22.12
C HIS A 91 11.07 17.61 20.84
N GLY A 92 9.84 17.09 20.79
CA GLY A 92 9.01 17.11 19.58
C GLY A 92 8.34 18.45 19.25
N GLY A 93 8.94 19.57 19.64
CA GLY A 93 8.48 20.90 19.24
C GLY A 93 9.11 21.32 17.91
N ILE A 94 8.32 21.84 16.98
CA ILE A 94 8.75 22.18 15.60
C ILE A 94 10.07 22.97 15.57
N THR A 95 10.21 23.98 16.44
CA THR A 95 11.44 24.79 16.54
C THR A 95 12.65 23.99 17.02
N SER A 96 12.48 23.11 18.01
CA SER A 96 13.55 22.26 18.54
C SER A 96 14.07 21.32 17.45
N VAL A 97 13.15 20.62 16.78
CA VAL A 97 13.49 19.64 15.73
C VAL A 97 14.18 20.31 14.54
N ASN A 98 13.68 21.46 14.09
CA ASN A 98 14.30 22.20 12.99
C ASN A 98 15.71 22.69 13.36
N ARG A 99 15.92 23.14 14.60
CA ARG A 99 17.24 23.57 15.08
C ARG A 99 18.23 22.40 15.13
N VAL A 100 17.79 21.22 15.57
CA VAL A 100 18.61 19.99 15.53
C VAL A 100 18.96 19.61 14.09
N LEU A 101 17.99 19.63 13.18
CA LEU A 101 18.24 19.32 11.76
C LEU A 101 19.22 20.32 11.14
N GLU A 102 19.01 21.63 11.34
CA GLU A 102 19.90 22.68 10.82
C GLU A 102 21.34 22.52 11.29
N LEU A 103 21.52 22.19 12.58
CA LEU A 103 22.85 21.90 13.14
C LEU A 103 23.51 20.73 12.41
N VAL A 104 22.79 19.62 12.23
CA VAL A 104 23.29 18.43 11.53
C VAL A 104 23.66 18.73 10.07
N LEU A 105 22.85 19.54 9.37
CA LEU A 105 23.12 19.94 8.00
C LEU A 105 24.36 20.84 7.89
N THR A 106 24.51 21.78 8.83
CA THR A 106 25.66 22.70 8.89
C THR A 106 26.97 21.95 9.12
N GLU A 107 26.91 20.84 9.83
CA GLU A 107 28.06 19.97 10.13
C GLU A 107 28.39 18.96 9.02
N GLY A 108 27.72 19.03 7.87
CA GLY A 108 28.14 18.32 6.65
C GLY A 108 27.19 17.23 6.16
N ALA A 109 26.03 17.05 6.79
CA ALA A 109 24.97 16.21 6.21
C ALA A 109 24.22 16.97 5.11
N ARG A 110 23.80 16.27 4.06
CA ARG A 110 22.82 16.79 3.09
C ARG A 110 21.39 16.45 3.57
N LEU A 111 20.41 17.29 3.25
CA LEU A 111 19.01 16.94 3.44
C LEU A 111 18.64 15.74 2.55
N ALA A 112 18.07 14.70 3.15
CA ALA A 112 17.64 13.51 2.42
C ALA A 112 16.51 13.83 1.43
N GLU A 113 16.54 13.18 0.27
CA GLU A 113 15.42 13.15 -0.67
C GLU A 113 14.27 12.27 -0.14
N PRO A 114 13.03 12.44 -0.62
CA PRO A 114 11.93 11.54 -0.29
C PRO A 114 12.29 10.09 -0.66
N GLY A 115 12.10 9.14 0.26
CA GLY A 115 12.40 7.73 0.01
C GLY A 115 13.87 7.36 0.12
N GLU A 116 14.78 8.31 0.37
CA GLU A 116 16.21 8.07 0.19
C GLU A 116 16.78 7.03 1.17
N PHE A 117 16.30 6.97 2.42
CA PHE A 117 16.77 5.96 3.37
C PHE A 117 16.38 4.54 2.90
N THR A 118 15.14 4.35 2.44
CA THR A 118 14.65 3.07 1.93
C THR A 118 15.31 2.73 0.61
N LYS A 119 15.56 3.73 -0.26
CA LYS A 119 16.35 3.57 -1.48
C LYS A 119 17.75 3.06 -1.20
N ARG A 120 18.44 3.60 -0.18
CA ARG A 120 19.77 3.11 0.24
C ARG A 120 19.71 1.71 0.83
N ALA A 121 18.66 1.39 1.60
CA ALA A 121 18.44 0.02 2.08
C ALA A 121 18.33 -0.99 0.91
N PHE A 122 17.61 -0.61 -0.15
CA PHE A 122 17.50 -1.37 -1.39
C PHE A 122 18.84 -1.48 -2.13
N LEU A 123 19.52 -0.36 -2.41
CA LEU A 123 20.79 -0.32 -3.13
C LEU A 123 21.92 -1.08 -2.41
N ASN A 124 21.88 -1.14 -1.08
CA ASN A 124 22.82 -1.91 -0.28
C ASN A 124 22.40 -3.39 -0.11
N GLY A 125 21.33 -3.83 -0.78
CA GLY A 125 20.85 -5.21 -0.82
C GLY A 125 20.26 -5.71 0.49
N ARG A 126 19.78 -4.81 1.36
CA ARG A 126 19.09 -5.19 2.61
C ARG A 126 17.69 -5.70 2.35
N ILE A 127 17.00 -5.03 1.43
CA ILE A 127 15.63 -5.27 1.03
C ILE A 127 15.58 -5.24 -0.49
N ASP A 128 14.62 -5.93 -1.07
CA ASP A 128 14.30 -5.82 -2.49
C ASP A 128 13.25 -4.72 -2.74
N LEU A 129 12.89 -4.48 -4.00
CA LEU A 129 11.95 -3.43 -4.36
C LEU A 129 10.53 -3.70 -3.85
N SER A 130 10.12 -4.96 -3.83
CA SER A 130 8.80 -5.36 -3.32
C SER A 130 8.67 -5.14 -1.81
N GLN A 131 9.76 -5.35 -1.06
CA GLN A 131 9.86 -5.08 0.37
C GLN A 131 9.92 -3.58 0.65
N ALA A 132 10.63 -2.81 -0.19
CA ALA A 132 10.66 -1.35 -0.09
C ALA A 132 9.26 -0.74 -0.25
N GLU A 133 8.48 -1.21 -1.22
CA GLU A 133 7.08 -0.80 -1.38
C GLU A 133 6.21 -1.21 -0.18
N ALA A 134 6.44 -2.40 0.39
CA ALA A 134 5.72 -2.88 1.57
C ALA A 134 5.94 -2.01 2.82
N VAL A 135 7.12 -1.38 2.94
CA VAL A 135 7.36 -0.39 4.02
C VAL A 135 6.40 0.79 3.92
N MET A 136 6.06 1.26 2.71
CA MET A 136 5.05 2.31 2.54
C MET A 136 3.66 1.82 2.88
N ASP A 137 3.31 0.63 2.39
CA ASP A 137 1.98 0.05 2.59
C ASP A 137 1.74 -0.17 4.09
N LEU A 138 2.77 -0.54 4.85
CA LEU A 138 2.72 -0.69 6.30
C LEU A 138 2.42 0.63 7.02
N ILE A 139 3.05 1.73 6.58
CA ILE A 139 2.85 3.07 7.17
C ILE A 139 1.45 3.60 6.84
N ARG A 140 0.93 3.26 5.65
CA ARG A 140 -0.36 3.74 5.14
C ARG A 140 -1.54 2.86 5.51
N ALA A 141 -1.29 1.64 6.00
CA ALA A 141 -2.30 0.65 6.31
C ALA A 141 -3.45 1.23 7.17
N LYS A 142 -4.68 1.00 6.71
CA LYS A 142 -5.91 1.51 7.36
C LYS A 142 -6.66 0.46 8.16
N THR A 143 -6.32 -0.82 8.00
CA THR A 143 -6.92 -1.95 8.72
C THR A 143 -5.84 -2.94 9.14
N ASP A 144 -6.12 -3.73 10.17
CA ASP A 144 -5.20 -4.79 10.65
C ASP A 144 -4.90 -5.82 9.54
N LYS A 145 -5.88 -6.10 8.68
CA LYS A 145 -5.69 -6.97 7.51
C LYS A 145 -4.69 -6.36 6.53
N ALA A 146 -4.85 -5.08 6.16
CA ALA A 146 -3.91 -4.39 5.29
C ALA A 146 -2.49 -4.33 5.89
N MET A 147 -2.41 -4.08 7.20
CA MET A 147 -1.15 -4.09 7.94
C MET A 147 -0.47 -5.47 7.91
N SER A 148 -1.23 -6.55 8.11
CA SER A 148 -0.72 -7.93 8.06
C SER A 148 -0.19 -8.29 6.67
N VAL A 149 -0.88 -7.89 5.61
CA VAL A 149 -0.39 -8.07 4.22
C VAL A 149 0.93 -7.33 4.00
N ALA A 150 1.01 -6.07 4.41
CA ALA A 150 2.24 -5.28 4.27
C ALA A 150 3.41 -5.88 5.07
N LEU A 151 3.15 -6.38 6.30
CA LEU A 151 4.18 -7.07 7.11
C LEU A 151 4.70 -8.33 6.41
N ASN A 152 3.80 -9.19 5.91
CA ASN A 152 4.15 -10.40 5.18
C ASN A 152 5.02 -10.10 3.94
N GLN A 153 4.68 -9.05 3.20
CA GLN A 153 5.47 -8.63 2.05
C GLN A 153 6.81 -8.03 2.47
N MET A 154 6.86 -7.24 3.54
CA MET A 154 8.10 -6.70 4.11
C MET A 154 9.05 -7.80 4.61
N GLU A 155 8.50 -8.89 5.17
CA GLU A 155 9.25 -10.10 5.54
C GLU A 155 9.80 -10.87 4.33
N GLY A 156 9.40 -10.50 3.10
CA GLY A 156 9.94 -11.06 1.87
C GLY A 156 9.14 -12.23 1.30
N LYS A 157 7.90 -12.48 1.74
CA LYS A 157 7.10 -13.60 1.19
C LYS A 157 6.93 -13.51 -0.34
N LEU A 158 6.62 -12.33 -0.87
CA LEU A 158 6.54 -12.12 -2.31
C LEU A 158 7.92 -12.29 -2.98
N SER A 159 8.98 -11.76 -2.37
CA SER A 159 10.37 -11.92 -2.83
C SER A 159 10.74 -13.39 -3.03
N HIS A 160 10.46 -14.22 -2.03
CA HIS A 160 10.72 -15.66 -2.07
C HIS A 160 9.94 -16.36 -3.19
N LEU A 161 8.64 -16.10 -3.29
CA LEU A 161 7.81 -16.68 -4.36
C LEU A 161 8.34 -16.32 -5.75
N ILE A 162 8.65 -15.04 -5.99
CA ILE A 162 9.21 -14.60 -7.27
C ILE A 162 10.60 -15.20 -7.50
N GLY A 163 11.43 -15.31 -6.46
CA GLY A 163 12.74 -15.95 -6.51
C GLY A 163 12.67 -17.43 -6.91
N ASP A 164 11.70 -18.17 -6.39
CA ASP A 164 11.47 -19.58 -6.72
C ASP A 164 11.06 -19.74 -8.19
N LEU A 165 10.15 -18.90 -8.68
CA LEU A 165 9.76 -18.87 -10.10
C LEU A 165 10.96 -18.58 -11.00
N ARG A 166 11.76 -17.58 -10.64
CA ARG A 166 12.95 -17.19 -11.42
C ARG A 166 14.02 -18.27 -11.40
N THR A 167 14.18 -18.98 -10.29
CA THR A 167 15.13 -20.10 -10.19
C THR A 167 14.71 -21.23 -11.14
N ALA A 168 13.43 -21.59 -11.17
CA ALA A 168 12.92 -22.60 -12.09
C ALA A 168 13.12 -22.23 -13.57
N LEU A 169 12.90 -20.96 -13.94
CA LEU A 169 13.16 -20.48 -15.30
C LEU A 169 14.66 -20.49 -15.61
N LEU A 170 15.52 -20.10 -14.66
CA LEU A 170 16.97 -20.09 -14.86
C LEU A 170 17.54 -21.50 -15.06
N GLU A 171 17.05 -22.48 -14.29
CA GLU A 171 17.40 -23.90 -14.49
C GLU A 171 17.01 -24.38 -15.89
N THR A 172 15.83 -23.96 -16.36
CA THR A 172 15.35 -24.28 -17.71
C THR A 172 16.23 -23.63 -18.78
N LEU A 173 16.55 -22.35 -18.64
CA LEU A 173 17.43 -21.60 -19.56
C LEU A 173 18.84 -22.21 -19.63
N ALA A 174 19.39 -22.65 -18.50
CA ALA A 174 20.70 -23.31 -18.47
C ALA A 174 20.70 -24.62 -19.29
N GLN A 175 19.60 -25.38 -19.25
CA GLN A 175 19.46 -26.61 -20.02
C GLN A 175 19.27 -26.33 -21.53
N VAL A 176 18.55 -25.25 -21.87
CA VAL A 176 18.41 -24.78 -23.25
C VAL A 176 19.75 -24.34 -23.83
N GLU A 177 20.57 -23.60 -23.07
CA GLU A 177 21.88 -23.14 -23.53
C GLU A 177 22.80 -24.30 -23.89
N VAL A 178 22.80 -25.38 -23.09
CA VAL A 178 23.55 -26.61 -23.39
C VAL A 178 23.07 -27.27 -24.68
N ASN A 179 21.78 -27.24 -24.98
CA ASN A 179 21.25 -27.80 -26.23
C ASN A 179 21.69 -26.97 -27.44
N ILE A 180 21.64 -25.64 -27.34
CA ILE A 180 22.06 -24.71 -28.40
C ILE A 180 23.56 -24.81 -28.69
N ASP A 181 24.39 -24.94 -27.64
CA ASP A 181 25.84 -25.06 -27.79
C ASP A 181 26.27 -26.43 -28.36
N TYR A 182 25.47 -27.48 -28.16
CA TYR A 182 25.79 -28.85 -28.56
C TYR A 182 24.63 -29.53 -29.32
N PRO A 183 24.25 -29.02 -30.51
CA PRO A 183 23.10 -29.52 -31.27
C PRO A 183 23.33 -30.91 -31.91
N GLU A 184 24.54 -31.46 -31.80
CA GLU A 184 24.90 -32.78 -32.34
C GLU A 184 24.37 -33.95 -31.49
N TYR A 185 23.80 -33.67 -30.31
CA TYR A 185 23.27 -34.66 -29.38
C TYR A 185 21.74 -34.62 -29.32
N ASP A 186 21.07 -35.37 -30.21
CA ASP A 186 19.61 -35.46 -30.28
C ASP A 186 18.97 -35.85 -28.92
N ASP A 187 19.66 -36.66 -28.12
CA ASP A 187 19.24 -37.10 -26.78
C ASP A 187 19.00 -35.92 -25.80
N VAL A 188 19.62 -34.76 -26.04
CA VAL A 188 19.49 -33.57 -25.18
C VAL A 188 18.17 -32.85 -25.48
N GLU A 189 17.73 -32.82 -26.73
CA GLU A 189 16.51 -32.11 -27.15
C GLU A 189 15.23 -32.81 -26.68
N GLU A 190 15.25 -34.15 -26.67
CA GLU A 190 14.17 -35.00 -26.15
C GLU A 190 13.91 -34.79 -24.64
N VAL A 191 14.88 -34.26 -23.89
CA VAL A 191 14.78 -33.98 -22.45
C VAL A 191 14.42 -32.52 -22.18
N THR A 192 14.98 -31.57 -22.95
CA THR A 192 14.83 -30.14 -22.66
C THR A 192 13.41 -29.63 -22.91
N ILE A 193 12.76 -30.03 -24.01
CA ILE A 193 11.40 -29.54 -24.34
C ILE A 193 10.37 -29.97 -23.29
N PRO A 194 10.28 -31.26 -22.88
CA PRO A 194 9.35 -31.67 -21.83
C PRO A 194 9.58 -30.94 -20.50
N LEU A 195 10.85 -30.76 -20.10
CA LEU A 195 11.19 -30.03 -18.88
C LEU A 195 10.74 -28.57 -18.95
N MET A 196 10.94 -27.91 -20.09
CA MET A 196 10.52 -26.53 -20.29
C MET A 196 9.00 -26.37 -20.25
N VAL A 197 8.25 -27.30 -20.85
CA VAL A 197 6.79 -27.32 -20.76
C VAL A 197 6.35 -27.51 -19.31
N GLU A 198 6.92 -28.48 -18.60
CA GLU A 198 6.60 -28.76 -17.19
C GLU A 198 6.86 -27.54 -16.30
N LYS A 199 8.06 -26.97 -16.37
CA LYS A 199 8.44 -25.80 -15.58
C LYS A 199 7.66 -24.55 -15.99
N GLY A 200 7.40 -24.35 -17.28
CA GLY A 200 6.63 -23.22 -17.79
C GLY A 200 5.17 -23.26 -17.36
N GLU A 201 4.54 -24.45 -17.39
CA GLU A 201 3.17 -24.64 -16.87
C GLU A 201 3.10 -24.41 -15.36
N TRP A 202 4.08 -24.92 -14.60
CA TRP A 202 4.15 -24.64 -13.16
C TRP A 202 4.27 -23.14 -12.88
N VAL A 203 5.21 -22.44 -13.54
CA VAL A 203 5.38 -20.99 -13.38
C VAL A 203 4.10 -20.23 -13.72
N ARG A 204 3.42 -20.59 -14.80
CA ARG A 204 2.13 -20.00 -15.18
C ARG A 204 1.09 -20.20 -14.08
N ASP A 205 0.95 -21.40 -13.56
CA ASP A 205 -0.08 -21.75 -12.58
C ASP A 205 0.14 -21.02 -11.24
N GLU A 206 1.39 -20.88 -10.81
CA GLU A 206 1.75 -20.07 -9.64
C GLU A 206 1.46 -18.58 -9.85
N ILE A 207 1.74 -18.04 -11.05
CA ILE A 207 1.37 -16.65 -11.39
C ILE A 207 -0.16 -16.48 -11.39
N ASP A 208 -0.91 -17.44 -11.93
CA ASP A 208 -2.37 -17.42 -11.91
C ASP A 208 -2.91 -17.46 -10.48
N GLN A 209 -2.28 -18.20 -9.56
CA GLN A 209 -2.63 -18.19 -8.14
C GLN A 209 -2.39 -16.81 -7.50
N LEU A 210 -1.25 -16.17 -7.76
CA LEU A 210 -0.96 -14.80 -7.30
C LEU A 210 -1.95 -13.77 -7.86
N LEU A 211 -2.34 -13.91 -9.12
CA LEU A 211 -3.29 -13.01 -9.78
C LEU A 211 -4.72 -13.19 -9.24
N ARG A 212 -5.13 -14.40 -8.86
CA ARG A 212 -6.46 -14.67 -8.28
C ARG A 212 -6.69 -13.89 -6.98
N THR A 213 -5.66 -13.72 -6.16
CA THR A 213 -5.76 -13.01 -4.88
C THR A 213 -5.53 -11.50 -5.03
N SER A 214 -5.10 -11.02 -6.20
CA SER A 214 -4.65 -9.63 -6.39
C SER A 214 -5.75 -8.57 -6.28
N SER A 215 -7.00 -8.90 -6.62
CA SER A 215 -8.13 -7.96 -6.50
C SER A 215 -8.40 -7.58 -5.05
N GLN A 216 -8.38 -8.57 -4.16
CA GLN A 216 -8.53 -8.36 -2.71
C GLN A 216 -7.33 -7.60 -2.14
N GLY A 217 -6.11 -7.96 -2.57
CA GLY A 217 -4.89 -7.23 -2.19
C GLY A 217 -4.96 -5.75 -2.55
N LYS A 218 -5.42 -5.44 -3.77
CA LYS A 218 -5.58 -4.06 -4.25
C LYS A 218 -6.56 -3.29 -3.36
N ILE A 219 -7.73 -3.85 -3.05
CA ILE A 219 -8.74 -3.19 -2.22
C ILE A 219 -8.25 -3.02 -0.78
N LEU A 220 -7.56 -4.00 -0.20
CA LEU A 220 -6.96 -3.85 1.14
C LEU A 220 -5.94 -2.71 1.19
N ARG A 221 -5.24 -2.44 0.08
CA ARG A 221 -4.23 -1.38 -0.01
C ARG A 221 -4.82 -0.01 -0.33
N GLU A 222 -5.68 0.08 -1.34
CA GLU A 222 -6.21 1.34 -1.88
C GLU A 222 -7.53 1.77 -1.20
N GLY A 223 -8.22 0.84 -0.56
CA GLY A 223 -9.59 1.02 -0.10
C GLY A 223 -10.61 0.67 -1.17
N LEU A 224 -11.79 0.25 -0.73
CA LEU A 224 -12.98 0.09 -1.56
C LEU A 224 -13.60 1.47 -1.78
N SER A 225 -13.64 1.94 -3.03
CA SER A 225 -14.22 3.22 -3.40
C SER A 225 -15.74 3.18 -3.17
N THR A 226 -16.22 3.79 -2.09
CA THR A 226 -17.61 3.68 -1.65
C THR A 226 -18.33 5.02 -1.78
N VAL A 227 -19.49 5.00 -2.43
CA VAL A 227 -20.35 6.16 -2.62
C VAL A 227 -21.68 5.95 -1.91
N ILE A 228 -22.10 6.94 -1.11
CA ILE A 228 -23.42 6.94 -0.45
C ILE A 228 -24.35 7.82 -1.27
N VAL A 229 -25.42 7.23 -1.82
CA VAL A 229 -26.43 7.93 -2.62
C VAL A 229 -27.82 7.80 -2.02
N GLY A 230 -28.71 8.71 -2.40
CA GLY A 230 -30.08 8.78 -1.90
C GLY A 230 -30.59 10.21 -1.86
N ARG A 231 -31.90 10.39 -1.74
CA ARG A 231 -32.54 11.71 -1.62
C ARG A 231 -32.10 12.50 -0.39
N PRO A 232 -32.35 13.83 -0.31
CA PRO A 232 -32.17 14.58 0.93
C PRO A 232 -32.95 13.94 2.09
N ASN A 233 -32.43 14.06 3.31
CA ASN A 233 -33.08 13.60 4.54
C ASN A 233 -33.34 12.09 4.68
N VAL A 234 -32.85 11.22 3.78
CA VAL A 234 -32.96 9.74 3.95
C VAL A 234 -32.03 9.18 5.05
N GLY A 235 -31.09 9.98 5.54
CA GLY A 235 -30.17 9.60 6.62
C GLY A 235 -28.71 9.37 6.21
N LYS A 236 -28.28 9.85 5.03
CA LYS A 236 -26.90 9.73 4.52
C LYS A 236 -25.85 10.21 5.53
N SER A 237 -26.02 11.42 6.06
CA SER A 237 -25.08 11.98 7.04
C SER A 237 -25.11 11.23 8.36
N SER A 238 -26.26 10.66 8.75
CA SER A 238 -26.35 9.79 9.94
C SER A 238 -25.59 8.49 9.74
N LEU A 239 -25.70 7.86 8.57
CA LEU A 239 -24.94 6.66 8.22
C LEU A 239 -23.44 6.95 8.23
N LEU A 240 -23.01 8.02 7.56
CA LEU A 240 -21.62 8.42 7.51
C LEU A 240 -21.07 8.64 8.92
N ASN A 241 -21.81 9.35 9.79
CA ASN A 241 -21.39 9.56 11.16
C ASN A 241 -21.33 8.27 11.98
N SER A 242 -22.29 7.35 11.81
CA SER A 242 -22.28 6.04 12.50
C SER A 242 -21.06 5.23 12.08
N LEU A 243 -20.81 5.11 10.77
CA LEU A 243 -19.63 4.44 10.21
C LEU A 243 -18.33 5.11 10.71
N VAL A 244 -18.24 6.43 10.73
CA VAL A 244 -17.04 7.13 11.21
C VAL A 244 -16.85 7.03 12.72
N GLN A 245 -17.92 7.01 13.53
CA GLN A 245 -17.82 6.96 14.99
C GLN A 245 -17.45 5.57 15.52
N GLU A 246 -18.02 4.52 14.94
CA GLU A 246 -17.78 3.14 15.39
C GLU A 246 -16.47 2.56 14.81
N ASN A 247 -16.11 2.97 13.59
CA ASN A 247 -15.06 2.32 12.80
C ASN A 247 -13.92 3.27 12.41
N LYS A 248 -13.52 4.18 13.30
CA LYS A 248 -12.31 4.99 13.10
C LYS A 248 -11.10 4.09 12.83
N ALA A 249 -10.79 3.88 11.54
CA ALA A 249 -9.43 3.66 11.12
C ALA A 249 -8.66 4.88 11.61
N ILE A 250 -7.53 4.67 12.27
CA ILE A 250 -6.70 5.72 12.86
C ILE A 250 -6.51 6.83 11.81
N VAL A 251 -7.25 7.93 11.96
CA VAL A 251 -7.09 9.12 11.12
C VAL A 251 -5.81 9.77 11.62
N THR A 252 -4.73 9.56 10.89
CA THR A 252 -3.56 10.41 11.07
C THR A 252 -3.88 11.72 10.37
N ASP A 253 -4.11 12.77 11.15
CA ASP A 253 -4.00 14.14 10.66
C ASP A 253 -2.56 14.35 10.19
N ILE A 254 -2.26 14.09 8.92
CA ILE A 254 -1.01 14.57 8.33
C ILE A 254 -1.22 16.05 8.07
N ALA A 255 -0.96 16.87 9.08
CA ALA A 255 -0.93 18.32 8.95
C ALA A 255 0.08 18.69 7.86
N GLY A 256 -0.40 19.17 6.70
CA GLY A 256 0.47 19.65 5.62
C GLY A 256 0.01 19.38 4.19
N THR A 257 -0.95 18.48 3.94
CA THR A 257 -1.50 18.32 2.58
C THR A 257 -2.55 19.39 2.29
N THR A 258 -2.08 20.58 1.91
CA THR A 258 -2.95 21.63 1.41
C THR A 258 -3.42 21.30 -0.01
N ARG A 259 -4.75 21.13 -0.16
CA ARG A 259 -5.62 21.21 -1.37
C ARG A 259 -6.28 19.95 -1.92
N ASP A 260 -5.97 18.76 -1.43
CA ASP A 260 -6.64 17.56 -1.91
C ASP A 260 -7.78 17.14 -0.96
N ILE A 261 -8.87 16.65 -1.57
CA ILE A 261 -10.12 16.21 -0.93
C ILE A 261 -9.79 15.41 0.34
N ILE A 262 -10.38 15.76 1.48
CA ILE A 262 -10.27 14.98 2.71
C ILE A 262 -10.95 13.63 2.46
N GLU A 263 -10.22 12.66 1.95
CA GLU A 263 -10.68 11.28 1.81
C GLU A 263 -10.82 10.69 3.22
N GLU A 264 -12.05 10.39 3.64
CA GLU A 264 -12.30 9.71 4.91
C GLU A 264 -12.28 8.19 4.67
N TYR A 265 -11.41 7.49 5.39
CA TYR A 265 -11.36 6.03 5.40
C TYR A 265 -12.07 5.49 6.64
N VAL A 266 -12.87 4.43 6.44
CA VAL A 266 -13.56 3.73 7.53
C VAL A 266 -13.22 2.25 7.48
N ASN A 267 -12.94 1.62 8.63
CA ASN A 267 -12.63 0.19 8.70
C ASN A 267 -13.90 -0.63 9.01
N VAL A 268 -14.55 -1.20 8.01
CA VAL A 268 -15.72 -2.05 8.20
C VAL A 268 -15.31 -3.52 8.24
N ARG A 269 -15.24 -4.12 9.43
CA ARG A 269 -14.86 -5.55 9.63
C ARG A 269 -13.58 -5.97 8.87
N GLY A 270 -12.60 -5.08 8.80
CA GLY A 270 -11.32 -5.29 8.13
C GLY A 270 -11.27 -4.82 6.67
N VAL A 271 -12.39 -4.34 6.11
CA VAL A 271 -12.48 -3.73 4.78
C VAL A 271 -12.26 -2.21 4.91
N PRO A 272 -11.20 -1.64 4.30
CA PRO A 272 -11.04 -0.19 4.25
C PRO A 272 -12.03 0.39 3.23
N LEU A 273 -13.03 1.13 3.67
CA LEU A 273 -13.92 1.90 2.79
C LEU A 273 -13.35 3.30 2.60
N ARG A 274 -13.10 3.68 1.35
CA ARG A 274 -12.72 5.05 0.97
C ARG A 274 -13.97 5.80 0.56
N LEU A 275 -14.47 6.65 1.45
CA LEU A 275 -15.70 7.41 1.20
C LEU A 275 -15.41 8.57 0.25
N VAL A 276 -15.91 8.45 -0.98
CA VAL A 276 -15.70 9.47 -2.01
C VAL A 276 -16.70 10.62 -1.83
N ASP A 277 -16.19 11.84 -1.67
CA ASP A 277 -16.93 13.12 -1.61
C ASP A 277 -17.60 13.49 -0.26
N THR A 278 -16.81 13.56 0.82
CA THR A 278 -17.26 14.07 2.14
C THR A 278 -17.32 15.59 2.26
N ALA A 279 -16.64 16.34 1.37
CA ALA A 279 -16.72 17.80 1.34
C ALA A 279 -18.11 18.29 0.89
N GLY A 280 -18.77 17.58 -0.02
CA GLY A 280 -20.17 17.84 -0.38
C GLY A 280 -21.19 17.38 0.68
N ILE A 281 -20.86 16.36 1.49
CA ILE A 281 -21.75 15.82 2.53
C ILE A 281 -21.79 16.71 3.77
N ARG A 282 -20.73 17.47 4.07
CA ARG A 282 -20.69 18.41 5.21
C ARG A 282 -21.21 19.81 4.89
N GLU A 283 -21.21 20.26 3.63
CA GLU A 283 -21.60 21.65 3.29
C GLU A 283 -22.65 21.81 2.18
N THR A 284 -23.21 20.76 1.59
CA THR A 284 -24.29 20.95 0.59
C THR A 284 -25.39 19.90 0.67
N GLU A 285 -26.61 20.38 0.89
CA GLU A 285 -27.88 19.65 0.78
C GLU A 285 -28.20 19.15 -0.65
N ASP A 286 -27.23 18.96 -1.56
CA ASP A 286 -27.56 18.76 -2.98
C ASP A 286 -26.58 17.91 -3.80
N ILE A 287 -26.66 16.59 -3.62
CA ILE A 287 -26.25 15.63 -4.67
C ILE A 287 -27.38 15.49 -5.72
N VAL A 288 -28.61 15.84 -5.34
CA VAL A 288 -29.82 15.69 -6.16
C VAL A 288 -29.98 16.79 -7.20
N GLU A 289 -29.65 18.05 -6.90
CA GLU A 289 -29.56 19.08 -7.96
C GLU A 289 -28.49 18.76 -9.03
N ARG A 290 -27.54 17.85 -8.74
CA ARG A 290 -26.38 17.54 -9.60
C ARG A 290 -26.46 16.24 -10.40
N ILE A 291 -27.63 15.61 -10.53
CA ILE A 291 -27.83 14.55 -11.55
C ILE A 291 -27.54 15.09 -12.98
N GLY A 292 -27.52 16.41 -13.17
CA GLY A 292 -27.20 17.09 -14.43
C GLY A 292 -25.71 17.38 -14.73
N VAL A 293 -24.75 17.03 -13.86
CA VAL A 293 -23.32 17.31 -14.10
C VAL A 293 -22.56 16.01 -14.36
N GLU A 294 -21.85 15.92 -15.48
CA GLU A 294 -21.05 14.76 -15.92
C GLU A 294 -20.19 14.15 -14.80
N ARG A 295 -19.69 14.98 -13.89
CA ARG A 295 -18.88 14.61 -12.73
C ARG A 295 -19.56 13.62 -11.78
N SER A 296 -20.85 13.75 -11.49
CA SER A 296 -21.54 12.84 -10.54
C SER A 296 -21.75 11.44 -11.14
N ARG A 297 -21.98 11.36 -12.46
CA ARG A 297 -22.04 10.08 -13.19
C ARG A 297 -20.67 9.42 -13.29
N GLN A 298 -19.61 10.21 -13.38
CA GLN A 298 -18.25 9.69 -13.41
C GLN A 298 -17.87 9.05 -12.07
N VAL A 299 -18.21 9.70 -10.94
CA VAL A 299 -17.95 9.14 -9.59
C VAL A 299 -18.70 7.81 -9.39
N LEU A 300 -19.95 7.70 -9.83
CA LEU A 300 -20.69 6.43 -9.76
C LEU A 300 -20.06 5.32 -10.60
N LYS A 301 -19.50 5.65 -11.77
CA LYS A 301 -18.78 4.67 -12.62
C LYS A 301 -17.44 4.23 -12.05
N GLU A 302 -16.81 5.07 -11.22
CA GLU A 302 -15.53 4.82 -10.56
C GLU A 302 -15.70 4.24 -9.15
N ALA A 303 -16.95 4.04 -8.70
CA ALA A 303 -17.25 3.43 -7.40
C ALA A 303 -17.14 1.90 -7.49
N ASP A 304 -16.47 1.30 -6.51
CA ASP A 304 -16.42 -0.15 -6.33
C ASP A 304 -17.65 -0.64 -5.53
N LEU A 305 -18.26 0.23 -4.71
CA LEU A 305 -19.45 -0.08 -3.93
C LEU A 305 -20.39 1.15 -3.83
N ILE A 306 -21.68 0.90 -4.03
CA ILE A 306 -22.72 1.92 -3.88
C ILE A 306 -23.61 1.58 -2.69
N LEU A 307 -23.75 2.51 -1.75
CA LEU A 307 -24.71 2.44 -0.64
C LEU A 307 -25.91 3.34 -0.98
N LEU A 308 -26.98 2.74 -1.53
CA LEU A 308 -28.20 3.46 -1.89
C LEU A 308 -29.17 3.50 -0.72
N MET A 309 -29.43 4.69 -0.19
CA MET A 309 -30.31 4.90 0.95
C MET A 309 -31.71 5.38 0.54
N VAL A 310 -32.73 4.72 1.08
CA VAL A 310 -34.15 5.11 0.94
C VAL A 310 -34.81 5.23 2.32
N ASN A 311 -35.86 6.05 2.42
CA ASN A 311 -36.60 6.26 3.67
C ASN A 311 -37.82 5.32 3.76
N SER A 312 -37.87 4.45 4.76
CA SER A 312 -38.97 3.49 4.97
C SER A 312 -40.34 4.16 5.23
N SER A 313 -40.32 5.40 5.73
CA SER A 313 -41.51 6.15 6.16
C SER A 313 -42.16 6.97 5.06
N GLU A 314 -41.64 6.87 3.84
CA GLU A 314 -42.13 7.53 2.64
C GLU A 314 -42.33 6.48 1.54
N PRO A 315 -43.31 6.66 0.64
CA PRO A 315 -43.35 5.87 -0.58
C PRO A 315 -42.12 6.18 -1.44
N LEU A 316 -41.74 5.23 -2.32
CA LEU A 316 -40.75 5.50 -3.35
C LEU A 316 -41.22 6.63 -4.26
N THR A 317 -40.28 7.48 -4.64
CA THR A 317 -40.52 8.60 -5.55
C THR A 317 -39.86 8.34 -6.90
N ASP A 318 -40.29 9.03 -7.96
CA ASP A 318 -39.67 8.98 -9.29
C ASP A 318 -38.15 9.23 -9.24
N GLU A 319 -37.68 9.99 -8.25
CA GLU A 319 -36.27 10.29 -8.06
C GLU A 319 -35.51 9.10 -7.45
N ASP A 320 -36.11 8.38 -6.50
CA ASP A 320 -35.56 7.12 -5.99
C ASP A 320 -35.45 6.10 -7.13
N GLU A 321 -36.49 6.00 -7.97
CA GLU A 321 -36.49 5.10 -9.14
C GLU A 321 -35.36 5.41 -10.12
N ARG A 322 -35.13 6.70 -10.42
CA ARG A 322 -33.99 7.13 -11.26
C ARG A 322 -32.64 6.79 -10.64
N LEU A 323 -32.52 6.82 -9.31
CA LEU A 323 -31.28 6.41 -8.64
C LEU A 323 -31.07 4.90 -8.80
N PHE A 324 -32.10 4.07 -8.62
CA PHE A 324 -32.03 2.64 -8.90
C PHE A 324 -31.63 2.36 -10.35
N GLU A 325 -32.22 3.05 -11.31
CA GLU A 325 -31.84 2.94 -12.73
C GLU A 325 -30.38 3.34 -12.98
N ALA A 326 -29.90 4.41 -12.34
CA ALA A 326 -28.55 4.93 -12.53
C ALA A 326 -27.47 3.99 -12.00
N VAL A 327 -27.79 3.18 -10.98
CA VAL A 327 -26.86 2.24 -10.33
C VAL A 327 -27.11 0.79 -10.71
N ALA A 328 -28.06 0.55 -11.63
CA ALA A 328 -28.39 -0.78 -12.11
C ALA A 328 -27.16 -1.46 -12.75
N GLY A 329 -26.88 -2.69 -12.33
CA GLY A 329 -25.72 -3.47 -12.82
C GLY A 329 -24.38 -3.12 -12.14
N MET A 330 -24.37 -2.19 -11.19
CA MET A 330 -23.22 -1.90 -10.33
C MET A 330 -23.31 -2.71 -9.03
N ASP A 331 -22.19 -2.83 -8.31
CA ASP A 331 -22.16 -3.44 -6.99
C ASP A 331 -22.79 -2.48 -5.97
N MET A 332 -23.98 -2.83 -5.49
CA MET A 332 -24.79 -1.97 -4.63
C MET A 332 -25.38 -2.72 -3.44
N LEU A 333 -25.51 -2.01 -2.32
CA LEU A 333 -26.33 -2.35 -1.18
C LEU A 333 -27.39 -1.27 -0.97
N VAL A 334 -28.63 -1.70 -0.79
CA VAL A 334 -29.77 -0.82 -0.56
C VAL A 334 -30.08 -0.79 0.93
N ILE A 335 -30.11 0.41 1.49
CA ILE A 335 -30.31 0.65 2.91
C ILE A 335 -31.68 1.31 3.08
N VAL A 336 -32.66 0.54 3.54
CA VAL A 336 -34.00 1.03 3.87
C VAL A 336 -33.99 1.55 5.31
N ASN A 337 -33.79 2.86 5.45
CA ASN A 337 -33.55 3.50 6.73
C ASN A 337 -34.83 4.02 7.40
N LYS A 338 -34.75 4.39 8.68
CA LYS A 338 -35.81 4.93 9.54
C LYS A 338 -36.92 3.93 9.88
N THR A 339 -36.59 2.66 10.07
CA THR A 339 -37.57 1.62 10.46
C THR A 339 -38.17 1.82 11.86
N ASP A 340 -37.67 2.77 12.63
CA ASP A 340 -38.25 3.24 13.89
C ASP A 340 -39.58 4.00 13.70
N LEU A 341 -39.88 4.44 12.47
CA LEU A 341 -41.09 5.15 12.11
C LEU A 341 -42.08 4.26 11.33
N PRO A 342 -43.36 4.62 11.25
CA PRO A 342 -44.36 3.82 10.51
C PRO A 342 -44.00 3.68 9.03
N ALA A 343 -43.83 2.44 8.56
CA ALA A 343 -43.48 2.14 7.18
C ALA A 343 -44.59 2.56 6.21
N LYS A 344 -44.19 3.25 5.13
CA LYS A 344 -45.04 3.61 3.98
C LYS A 344 -44.44 3.16 2.64
N ILE A 345 -43.18 2.72 2.64
CA ILE A 345 -42.51 2.19 1.47
C ILE A 345 -43.07 0.81 1.10
N ASP A 346 -43.16 0.53 -0.20
CA ASP A 346 -43.42 -0.82 -0.69
C ASP A 346 -42.10 -1.60 -0.74
N LEU A 347 -41.85 -2.41 0.29
CA LEU A 347 -40.64 -3.23 0.39
C LEU A 347 -40.54 -4.28 -0.71
N GLU A 348 -41.66 -4.82 -1.18
CA GLU A 348 -41.64 -5.82 -2.27
C GLU A 348 -41.16 -5.17 -3.56
N HIS A 349 -41.60 -3.93 -3.83
CA HIS A 349 -41.09 -3.17 -4.97
C HIS A 349 -39.58 -2.89 -4.87
N VAL A 350 -39.07 -2.56 -3.68
CA VAL A 350 -37.62 -2.41 -3.45
C VAL A 350 -36.87 -3.73 -3.73
N TYR A 351 -37.41 -4.87 -3.30
CA TYR A 351 -36.82 -6.18 -3.58
C TYR A 351 -36.83 -6.52 -5.08
N GLU A 352 -37.87 -6.14 -5.82
CA GLU A 352 -37.93 -6.32 -7.28
C GLU A 352 -36.85 -5.52 -8.00
N MET A 353 -36.57 -4.29 -7.54
CA MET A 353 -35.57 -3.41 -8.16
C MET A 353 -34.13 -3.81 -7.83
N ALA A 354 -33.88 -4.28 -6.60
CA ALA A 354 -32.52 -4.47 -6.08
C ALA A 354 -32.09 -5.92 -5.91
N GLY A 355 -33.05 -6.86 -5.80
CA GLY A 355 -32.80 -8.20 -5.30
C GLY A 355 -32.76 -8.23 -3.78
N LYS A 356 -33.49 -9.18 -3.18
CA LYS A 356 -33.70 -9.28 -1.73
C LYS A 356 -32.40 -9.34 -0.92
N ASP A 357 -31.39 -10.04 -1.42
CA ASP A 357 -30.12 -10.27 -0.71
C ASP A 357 -29.25 -9.01 -0.60
N ARG A 358 -29.58 -7.95 -1.35
CA ARG A 358 -28.86 -6.67 -1.35
C ARG A 358 -29.55 -5.60 -0.50
N VAL A 359 -30.68 -5.92 0.12
CA VAL A 359 -31.49 -4.95 0.87
C VAL A 359 -31.32 -5.17 2.37
N ILE A 360 -30.89 -4.11 3.06
CA ILE A 360 -30.69 -4.08 4.51
C ILE A 360 -31.61 -3.01 5.09
N THR A 361 -32.35 -3.37 6.13
CA THR A 361 -33.24 -2.44 6.83
C THR A 361 -32.56 -1.88 8.07
N THR A 362 -32.56 -0.57 8.25
CA THR A 362 -31.85 0.08 9.36
C THR A 362 -32.72 1.10 10.11
N SER A 363 -32.46 1.24 11.40
CA SER A 363 -32.76 2.47 12.13
C SER A 363 -31.45 2.98 12.70
N ILE A 364 -30.78 3.86 11.95
CA ILE A 364 -29.47 4.40 12.33
C ILE A 364 -29.56 5.16 13.67
N LEU A 365 -30.69 5.83 13.93
CA LEU A 365 -30.91 6.55 15.18
C LEU A 365 -30.99 5.61 16.39
N GLN A 366 -31.48 4.38 16.18
CA GLN A 366 -31.58 3.34 17.21
C GLN A 366 -30.41 2.34 17.14
N GLU A 367 -29.41 2.59 16.29
CA GLU A 367 -28.26 1.70 16.05
C GLU A 367 -28.67 0.27 15.61
N GLN A 368 -29.80 0.13 14.92
CA GLN A 368 -30.32 -1.16 14.44
C GLN A 368 -30.02 -1.34 12.94
N GLY A 369 -29.61 -2.55 12.53
CA GLY A 369 -29.32 -2.85 11.13
C GLY A 369 -27.88 -2.52 10.69
N ILE A 370 -27.11 -1.82 11.54
CA ILE A 370 -25.73 -1.42 11.24
C ILE A 370 -24.81 -2.64 11.17
N ALA A 371 -24.89 -3.54 12.17
CA ALA A 371 -24.08 -4.75 12.20
C ALA A 371 -24.34 -5.66 10.99
N GLU A 372 -25.61 -5.75 10.55
CA GLU A 372 -25.99 -6.48 9.33
C GLU A 372 -25.45 -5.80 8.07
N LEU A 373 -25.45 -4.46 8.00
CA LEU A 373 -24.83 -3.72 6.91
C LEU A 373 -23.33 -3.97 6.83
N GLU A 374 -22.62 -3.91 7.96
CA GLU A 374 -21.19 -4.21 8.00
C GLU A 374 -20.87 -5.64 7.56
N GLU A 375 -21.72 -6.59 7.95
CA GLU A 375 -21.57 -8.00 7.56
C GLU A 375 -21.81 -8.19 6.06
N ALA A 376 -22.80 -7.50 5.49
CA ALA A 376 -23.05 -7.53 4.06
C ALA A 376 -21.89 -6.93 3.26
N ILE A 377 -21.34 -5.79 3.71
CA ILE A 377 -20.16 -5.16 3.10
C ILE A 377 -18.96 -6.12 3.16
N ALA A 378 -18.72 -6.74 4.32
CA ALA A 378 -17.63 -7.69 4.47
C ALA A 378 -17.82 -8.94 3.61
N SER A 379 -19.06 -9.44 3.50
CA SER A 379 -19.37 -10.65 2.73
C SER A 379 -19.19 -10.41 1.23
N LEU A 380 -19.67 -9.29 0.69
CA LEU A 380 -19.43 -8.92 -0.71
C LEU A 380 -17.94 -8.91 -1.07
N PHE A 381 -17.08 -8.59 -0.10
CA PHE A 381 -15.64 -8.48 -0.32
C PHE A 381 -14.87 -9.78 -0.06
N PHE A 382 -15.24 -10.54 0.98
CA PHE A 382 -14.55 -11.78 1.38
C PHE A 382 -15.21 -13.06 0.83
N GLU A 383 -16.33 -12.96 0.11
CA GLU A 383 -17.00 -14.07 -0.55
C GLU A 383 -16.03 -14.84 -1.47
N GLY A 384 -15.96 -16.15 -1.27
CA GLY A 384 -15.06 -17.06 -2.00
C GLY A 384 -13.71 -17.37 -1.32
N SER A 385 -13.41 -16.75 -0.17
CA SER A 385 -12.07 -16.82 0.44
C SER A 385 -12.05 -17.00 1.97
N LEU A 386 -13.12 -17.57 2.54
CA LEU A 386 -13.22 -17.84 3.99
C LEU A 386 -12.14 -18.80 4.54
N GLU A 387 -11.26 -19.39 3.73
CA GLU A 387 -10.32 -20.43 4.21
C GLU A 387 -8.85 -20.31 3.78
N SER A 388 -8.47 -19.45 2.84
CA SER A 388 -7.06 -19.37 2.44
C SER A 388 -6.31 -18.38 3.34
N GLY A 389 -5.72 -18.90 4.42
CA GLY A 389 -4.71 -18.24 5.24
C GLY A 389 -3.41 -17.86 4.50
N ASP A 390 -3.38 -18.00 3.17
CA ASP A 390 -2.31 -17.49 2.31
C ASP A 390 -2.51 -16.00 2.07
N LEU A 391 -1.99 -15.23 3.03
CA LEU A 391 -1.97 -13.77 3.00
C LEU A 391 -0.87 -13.21 2.06
N SER A 392 -0.47 -13.95 1.01
CA SER A 392 0.50 -13.50 -0.01
C SER A 392 -0.19 -12.68 -1.10
N TYR A 393 -0.98 -11.69 -0.67
CA TYR A 393 -1.72 -10.84 -1.61
C TYR A 393 -0.76 -9.95 -2.40
N VAL A 394 -0.84 -10.03 -3.71
CA VAL A 394 -0.26 -9.02 -4.59
C VAL A 394 -1.19 -7.82 -4.61
N SER A 395 -0.83 -6.74 -3.93
CA SER A 395 -1.67 -5.55 -3.78
C SER A 395 -1.35 -4.43 -4.78
N ASN A 396 -0.13 -4.39 -5.32
CA ASN A 396 0.34 -3.28 -6.13
C ASN A 396 -0.01 -3.45 -7.61
N ALA A 397 -0.67 -2.45 -8.21
CA ALA A 397 -0.97 -2.40 -9.63
C ALA A 397 0.26 -2.65 -10.53
N ARG A 398 1.46 -2.19 -10.12
CA ARG A 398 2.72 -2.47 -10.82
C ARG A 398 3.02 -3.97 -10.86
N HIS A 399 2.96 -4.63 -9.71
CA HIS A 399 3.18 -6.08 -9.61
C HIS A 399 2.14 -6.86 -10.43
N ILE A 400 0.87 -6.46 -10.36
CA ILE A 400 -0.22 -7.11 -11.11
C ILE A 400 0.03 -6.97 -12.62
N ALA A 401 0.45 -5.80 -13.10
CA ALA A 401 0.75 -5.59 -14.52
C ALA A 401 1.92 -6.46 -14.98
N LEU A 402 3.01 -6.50 -14.21
CA LEU A 402 4.18 -7.34 -14.51
C LEU A 402 3.84 -8.83 -14.47
N LEU A 403 3.06 -9.29 -13.48
CA LEU A 403 2.60 -10.68 -13.40
C LEU A 403 1.72 -11.06 -14.58
N LYS A 404 0.78 -10.19 -15.01
CA LYS A 404 -0.02 -10.43 -16.23
C LYS A 404 0.85 -10.54 -17.48
N GLN A 405 1.88 -9.70 -17.59
CA GLN A 405 2.82 -9.74 -18.70
C GLN A 405 3.65 -11.02 -18.68
N ALA A 406 4.20 -11.40 -17.51
CA ALA A 406 4.95 -12.64 -17.32
C ALA A 406 4.09 -13.86 -17.64
N ARG A 407 2.83 -13.91 -17.14
CA ARG A 407 1.85 -14.96 -17.44
C ARG A 407 1.60 -15.13 -18.93
N HIS A 408 1.39 -14.02 -19.65
CA HIS A 408 1.16 -14.09 -21.09
C HIS A 408 2.40 -14.60 -21.82
N THR A 409 3.57 -14.08 -21.47
CA THR A 409 4.85 -14.43 -22.11
C THR A 409 5.21 -15.90 -21.88
N ILE A 410 5.02 -16.42 -20.67
CA ILE A 410 5.32 -17.83 -20.37
C ILE A 410 4.31 -18.79 -21.03
N GLU A 411 3.04 -18.39 -21.14
CA GLU A 411 2.04 -19.18 -21.86
C GLU A 411 2.39 -19.27 -23.36
N ASP A 412 2.83 -18.16 -23.97
CA ASP A 412 3.29 -18.16 -25.37
C ASP A 412 4.48 -19.11 -25.57
N ALA A 413 5.44 -19.11 -24.64
CA ALA A 413 6.57 -20.06 -24.65
C ALA A 413 6.12 -21.52 -24.55
N VAL A 414 5.19 -21.83 -23.63
CA VAL A 414 4.64 -23.18 -23.45
C VAL A 414 3.88 -23.65 -24.69
N GLN A 415 3.09 -22.78 -25.32
CA GLN A 415 2.36 -23.11 -26.54
C GLN A 415 3.31 -23.31 -27.73
N ALA A 416 4.34 -22.47 -27.87
CA ALA A 416 5.36 -22.62 -28.89
C ALA A 416 6.11 -23.96 -28.75
N ALA A 417 6.47 -24.34 -27.53
CA ALA A 417 7.09 -25.64 -27.24
C ALA A 417 6.21 -26.81 -27.66
N LYS A 418 4.91 -26.77 -27.32
CA LYS A 418 3.94 -27.80 -27.72
C LYS A 418 3.69 -27.85 -29.23
N ALA A 419 3.85 -26.72 -29.91
CA ALA A 419 3.70 -26.62 -31.35
C ALA A 419 4.97 -27.06 -32.13
N GLY A 420 6.05 -27.43 -31.43
CA GLY A 420 7.30 -27.85 -32.06
C GLY A 420 8.09 -26.70 -32.68
N VAL A 421 7.98 -25.48 -32.12
CA VAL A 421 8.82 -24.35 -32.49
C VAL A 421 10.27 -24.62 -32.06
N PRO A 422 11.30 -24.19 -32.84
CA PRO A 422 12.70 -24.32 -32.45
C PRO A 422 13.01 -23.71 -31.07
N ILE A 423 13.88 -24.38 -30.31
CA ILE A 423 14.12 -24.08 -28.90
C ILE A 423 14.73 -22.68 -28.67
N ASP A 424 15.58 -22.24 -29.59
CA ASP A 424 16.24 -20.93 -29.63
C ASP A 424 15.25 -19.78 -29.85
N MET A 425 14.07 -20.04 -30.44
CA MET A 425 12.98 -19.06 -30.45
C MET A 425 12.23 -19.03 -29.13
N ILE A 426 12.00 -20.19 -28.51
CA ILE A 426 11.25 -20.30 -27.24
C ILE A 426 12.05 -19.69 -26.08
N GLN A 427 13.38 -19.83 -26.10
CA GLN A 427 14.29 -19.24 -25.12
C GLN A 427 14.06 -17.73 -24.93
N ILE A 428 13.68 -17.01 -25.99
CA ILE A 428 13.43 -15.57 -25.95
C ILE A 428 12.30 -15.25 -24.97
N ASP A 429 11.19 -15.97 -25.05
CA ASP A 429 10.01 -15.75 -24.20
C ASP A 429 10.26 -16.22 -22.75
N VAL A 430 11.01 -17.31 -22.56
CA VAL A 430 11.43 -17.78 -21.23
C VAL A 430 12.34 -16.75 -20.56
N THR A 431 13.34 -16.24 -21.29
CA THR A 431 14.25 -15.18 -20.82
C THR A 431 13.47 -13.92 -20.48
N ARG A 432 12.54 -13.52 -21.36
CA ARG A 432 11.70 -12.34 -21.14
C ARG A 432 10.82 -12.49 -19.90
N THR A 433 10.24 -13.66 -19.67
CA THR A 433 9.50 -13.96 -18.44
C THR A 433 10.38 -13.81 -17.20
N TRP A 434 11.61 -14.34 -17.25
CA TRP A 434 12.58 -14.22 -16.15
C TRP A 434 12.96 -12.76 -15.85
N GLU A 435 13.14 -11.94 -16.88
CA GLU A 435 13.41 -10.49 -16.75
C GLU A 435 12.23 -9.75 -16.10
N ILE A 436 11.00 -9.98 -16.58
CA ILE A 436 9.78 -9.33 -16.08
C ILE A 436 9.57 -9.66 -14.60
N LEU A 437 9.76 -10.92 -14.21
CA LEU A 437 9.71 -11.32 -12.80
C LEU A 437 10.81 -10.62 -11.98
N GLY A 438 11.98 -10.38 -12.56
CA GLY A 438 13.05 -9.61 -11.92
C GLY A 438 12.73 -8.13 -11.70
N GLU A 439 11.90 -7.54 -12.57
CA GLU A 439 11.45 -6.15 -12.39
C GLU A 439 10.55 -5.99 -11.15
N ILE A 440 9.87 -7.06 -10.70
CA ILE A 440 9.04 -7.04 -9.48
C ILE A 440 9.91 -6.80 -8.25
N ILE A 441 11.00 -7.58 -8.11
CA ILE A 441 11.91 -7.54 -6.95
C ILE A 441 13.04 -6.51 -7.10
N GLY A 442 13.26 -5.95 -8.28
CA GLY A 442 14.22 -4.86 -8.46
C GLY A 442 15.57 -5.27 -9.05
N ASP A 443 15.75 -6.51 -9.51
CA ASP A 443 17.02 -6.99 -10.06
C ASP A 443 17.32 -6.39 -11.46
N THR A 444 16.28 -6.05 -12.22
CA THR A 444 16.36 -5.60 -13.62
C THR A 444 15.69 -4.24 -13.83
N VAL A 445 15.75 -3.35 -12.83
CA VAL A 445 15.01 -2.07 -12.84
C VAL A 445 15.86 -0.88 -13.27
N GLN A 446 15.27 0.01 -14.07
CA GLN A 446 15.88 1.29 -14.49
C GLN A 446 15.88 2.34 -13.36
N ASP A 447 16.93 3.15 -13.29
CA ASP A 447 17.08 4.23 -12.29
C ASP A 447 15.91 5.23 -12.28
N SER A 448 15.30 5.50 -13.43
CA SER A 448 14.13 6.39 -13.55
C SER A 448 12.92 5.87 -12.78
N LEU A 449 12.64 4.56 -12.87
CA LEU A 449 11.54 3.93 -12.14
C LEU A 449 11.82 3.92 -10.63
N LEU A 450 13.07 3.69 -10.21
CA LEU A 450 13.45 3.79 -8.80
C LEU A 450 13.17 5.21 -8.28
N ASN A 451 13.58 6.24 -9.00
CA ASN A 451 13.34 7.63 -8.59
C ASN A 451 11.84 7.95 -8.49
N GLU A 452 11.01 7.51 -9.45
CA GLU A 452 9.56 7.72 -9.37
C GLU A 452 8.95 7.00 -8.15
N LEU A 453 9.34 5.74 -7.90
CA LEU A 453 8.82 4.98 -6.76
C LEU A 453 9.21 5.64 -5.43
N PHE A 454 10.48 5.98 -5.25
CA PHE A 454 10.96 6.57 -4.00
C PHE A 454 10.48 8.01 -3.78
N SER A 455 10.20 8.77 -4.85
CA SER A 455 9.59 10.11 -4.73
C SER A 455 8.21 10.12 -4.06
N LYS A 456 7.49 8.98 -4.05
CA LYS A 456 6.18 8.84 -3.42
C LYS A 456 6.27 8.56 -1.90
N PHE A 457 7.48 8.38 -1.37
CA PHE A 457 7.73 8.18 0.06
C PHE A 457 7.74 9.52 0.81
N CYS A 458 7.62 9.45 2.14
CA CYS A 458 7.80 10.62 3.00
C CYS A 458 9.28 10.98 3.13
N LEU A 459 9.58 12.25 3.43
CA LEU A 459 10.90 12.66 3.89
C LEU A 459 11.24 11.92 5.20
N GLY A 460 12.48 11.43 5.34
CA GLY A 460 12.94 10.69 6.53
C GLY A 460 12.76 9.17 6.49
N LYS A 461 12.22 8.63 5.40
CA LYS A 461 12.24 7.20 5.07
C LYS A 461 12.62 7.01 3.63
#